data_AF-A0AA47EJZ4-F1
#
_entry.id   AF-A0AA47EJZ4-F1
#
_cell.length_a   1.000
_cell.length_b   1.000
_cell.length_c   1.000
_cell.angle_alpha   90.00
_cell.angle_beta   90.00
_cell.angle_gamma   90.00
#
_symmetry.space_group_name_H-M   'P 1'
#
loop_
_entity.id
_entity.type
_entity.pdbx_description
1 polymer ?
#
loop_
_entity_poly.entity_id
_entity_poly.type
_entity_poly.pdbx_seq_one_letter_code
_entity_poly.pdbx_strand_id
1 'polypeptide(L)'
;MNNPHKRFKIEEFKDKIGLTVDLGIKKGDSGVYIIYSPSTDWCYVGEAGNLKTRFGQHITRLRAGNHTNHKLQEIYNEFSEEDLVYIPVYKCPSFMRKDIEYAYTNNFGLKSLNRGNASVKLDWRSVDSERILMDKIPDKYRNIIKMHEKWKYKDCYITHLEYLSIMIKNGIEIKEKGFKWIDEVENFNNIKIIEGYSREYNDFEQMSLDYIEISILNDILGREKNEDVFWRGELNNRNDYDSDDLIYNIYKKMRKDGIFRNDIILASTSFISYDMQKYDCQLAVAEIYESSLKIKNAFDLLYAYIIHIFIKEIIKENNKH
;
A
#
# COMPACT_ATOMS: atom_id res chain seq x y z
N MET A 1 23.71 12.76 34.86
CA MET A 1 23.38 14.21 34.75
C MET A 1 23.05 14.50 33.29
N ASN A 2 21.90 15.11 32.99
CA ASN A 2 21.49 15.43 31.61
C ASN A 2 22.36 16.56 31.04
N ASN A 3 23.33 16.23 30.18
CA ASN A 3 24.14 17.22 29.47
C ASN A 3 23.26 17.99 28.46
N PRO A 4 23.06 19.32 28.62
CA PRO A 4 22.20 20.12 27.73
C PRO A 4 22.61 20.04 26.25
N HIS A 5 23.91 19.97 25.98
CA HIS A 5 24.43 19.86 24.62
C HIS A 5 23.99 18.57 23.95
N LYS A 6 23.95 17.46 24.70
CA LYS A 6 23.53 16.16 24.17
C LYS A 6 22.06 16.18 23.77
N ARG A 7 21.21 16.80 24.60
CA ARG A 7 19.79 16.97 24.31
C ARG A 7 19.58 17.78 23.03
N PHE A 8 20.32 18.88 22.87
CA PHE A 8 20.25 19.70 21.66
C PHE A 8 20.57 18.91 20.40
N LYS A 9 21.67 18.14 20.39
CA LYS A 9 22.05 17.28 19.25
C LYS A 9 21.02 16.19 18.93
N ILE A 10 20.29 15.68 19.93
CA ILE A 10 19.24 14.67 19.70
C ILE A 10 18.05 15.31 18.98
N GLU A 11 17.62 16.49 19.42
CA GLU A 11 16.51 17.20 18.77
C GLU A 11 16.88 17.65 17.36
N GLU A 12 18.09 18.20 17.16
CA GLU A 12 18.62 18.51 15.82
C GLU A 12 18.63 17.27 14.90
N PHE A 13 19.03 16.11 15.43
CA PHE A 13 19.00 14.87 14.66
C PHE A 13 17.58 14.43 14.30
N LYS A 14 16.63 14.54 15.23
CA LYS A 14 15.21 14.22 14.98
C LYS A 14 14.62 15.14 13.92
N ASP A 15 14.90 16.44 13.99
CA ASP A 15 14.46 17.42 12.99
C ASP A 15 15.02 17.09 11.61
N LYS A 16 16.30 16.71 11.52
CA LYS A 16 16.96 16.30 10.26
C LYS A 16 16.27 15.11 9.59
N ILE A 17 15.72 14.16 10.37
CA ILE A 17 14.98 13.00 9.85
C ILE A 17 13.47 13.21 9.79
N GLY A 18 12.99 14.44 10.05
CA GLY A 18 11.58 14.80 10.02
C GLY A 18 10.74 14.15 11.11
N LEU A 19 11.35 13.76 12.24
CA LEU A 19 10.63 13.11 13.34
C LEU A 19 10.11 14.17 14.33
N THR A 20 8.88 14.63 14.10
CA THR A 20 8.23 15.67 14.91
C THR A 20 7.23 15.15 15.93
N VAL A 21 6.94 13.84 15.92
CA VAL A 21 5.87 13.21 16.72
C VAL A 21 6.35 11.97 17.45
N ASP A 22 5.84 11.76 18.67
CA ASP A 22 5.97 10.49 19.37
C ASP A 22 5.10 9.43 18.68
N LEU A 23 5.72 8.35 18.23
CA LEU A 23 5.02 7.24 17.57
C LEU A 23 4.18 6.40 18.53
N GLY A 24 4.33 6.56 19.86
CA GLY A 24 3.54 5.82 20.84
C GLY A 24 3.70 4.30 20.70
N ILE A 25 4.94 3.81 20.78
CA ILE A 25 5.28 2.39 20.56
C ILE A 25 4.64 1.48 21.62
N LYS A 26 3.86 0.50 21.17
CA LYS A 26 3.24 -0.55 22.00
C LYS A 26 3.96 -1.89 21.83
N LYS A 27 3.66 -2.85 22.72
CA LYS A 27 4.18 -4.22 22.61
C LYS A 27 3.58 -4.87 21.36
N GLY A 28 4.43 -5.38 20.48
CA GLY A 28 4.02 -6.02 19.22
C GLY A 28 4.12 -5.10 18.00
N ASP A 29 4.36 -3.80 18.19
CA ASP A 29 4.56 -2.87 17.08
C ASP A 29 5.86 -3.23 16.34
N SER A 30 5.74 -3.50 15.05
CA SER A 30 6.85 -3.70 14.14
C SER A 30 7.22 -2.42 13.41
N GLY A 31 8.48 -2.29 12.98
CA GLY A 31 8.91 -1.12 12.24
C GLY A 31 10.41 -0.95 12.11
N VAL A 32 10.81 0.31 11.91
CA VAL A 32 12.19 0.76 11.74
C VAL A 32 12.58 1.71 12.87
N TYR A 33 13.82 1.60 13.32
CA TYR A 33 14.40 2.42 14.37
C TYR A 33 15.81 2.87 13.98
N ILE A 34 16.29 3.85 14.74
CA ILE A 34 17.66 4.33 14.69
C ILE A 34 18.26 4.22 16.09
N ILE A 35 19.51 3.76 16.18
CA ILE A 35 20.37 3.91 17.36
C ILE A 35 21.38 5.00 17.02
N TYR A 36 21.27 6.16 17.66
CA TYR A 36 22.07 7.35 17.38
C TYR A 36 23.08 7.62 18.50
N SER A 37 24.30 8.01 18.14
CA SER A 37 25.36 8.45 19.05
C SER A 37 25.57 9.97 18.89
N PRO A 38 25.12 10.81 19.84
CA PRO A 38 25.33 12.26 19.78
C PRO A 38 26.81 12.67 19.87
N SER A 39 27.67 11.82 20.44
CA SER A 39 29.11 12.10 20.52
C SER A 39 29.79 12.00 19.16
N THR A 40 29.38 11.04 18.32
CA THR A 40 30.03 10.77 17.03
C THR A 40 29.23 11.25 15.81
N ASP A 41 27.94 11.55 15.99
CA ASP A 41 26.97 11.82 14.92
C ASP A 41 26.73 10.62 13.97
N TRP A 42 27.21 9.43 14.33
CA TRP A 42 26.92 8.20 13.61
C TRP A 42 25.64 7.55 14.12
N CYS A 43 24.98 6.80 13.24
CA CYS A 43 23.78 6.06 13.60
C CYS A 43 23.75 4.67 12.98
N TYR A 44 23.08 3.74 13.66
CA TYR A 44 22.69 2.45 13.13
C TYR A 44 21.19 2.48 12.82
N VAL A 45 20.81 2.11 11.61
CA VAL A 45 19.40 1.97 11.22
C VAL A 45 19.06 0.48 11.27
N GLY A 46 17.89 0.12 11.77
CA GLY A 46 17.50 -1.29 11.81
C GLY A 46 16.00 -1.49 11.84
N GLU A 47 15.60 -2.73 11.58
CA GLU A 47 14.22 -3.16 11.65
C GLU A 47 13.92 -4.13 12.81
N ALA A 48 12.66 -4.13 13.26
CA ALA A 48 12.20 -5.00 14.33
C ALA A 48 10.76 -5.48 14.11
N GLY A 49 10.49 -6.75 14.44
CA GLY A 49 9.11 -7.24 14.58
C GLY A 49 8.47 -6.78 15.89
N ASN A 50 9.28 -6.29 16.83
CA ASN A 50 8.84 -5.68 18.07
C ASN A 50 9.83 -4.57 18.47
N LEU A 51 9.47 -3.32 18.18
CA LEU A 51 10.30 -2.15 18.44
C LEU A 51 10.57 -1.95 19.94
N LYS A 52 9.68 -2.39 20.84
CA LYS A 52 9.84 -2.22 22.28
C LYS A 52 10.94 -3.11 22.87
N THR A 53 11.07 -4.35 22.39
CA THR A 53 12.06 -5.30 22.91
C THR A 53 13.41 -5.21 22.20
N ARG A 54 13.43 -4.70 20.96
CA ARG A 54 14.63 -4.73 20.12
C ARG A 54 15.80 -3.94 20.69
N PHE A 55 15.56 -2.77 21.26
CA PHE A 55 16.64 -1.98 21.86
C PHE A 55 17.36 -2.72 22.99
N GLY A 56 16.59 -3.36 23.90
CA GLY A 56 17.17 -4.16 24.98
C GLY A 56 18.03 -5.32 24.48
N GLN A 57 17.67 -5.93 23.34
CA GLN A 57 18.48 -6.96 22.71
C GLN A 57 19.82 -6.41 22.19
N HIS A 58 19.81 -5.21 21.57
CA HIS A 58 21.04 -4.54 21.15
C HIS A 58 21.95 -4.26 22.33
N ILE A 59 21.41 -3.62 23.38
CA ILE A 59 22.17 -3.28 24.58
C ILE A 59 22.76 -4.53 25.26
N THR A 60 21.98 -5.61 25.36
CA THR A 60 22.46 -6.88 25.95
C THR A 60 23.67 -7.42 25.17
N ARG A 61 23.63 -7.40 23.84
CA ARG A 61 24.74 -7.85 22.99
C ARG A 61 25.96 -6.92 23.04
N LEU A 62 25.72 -5.60 23.11
CA LEU A 62 26.78 -4.61 23.24
C LEU A 62 27.53 -4.75 24.57
N ARG A 63 26.81 -4.90 25.68
CA ARG A 63 27.38 -5.18 27.01
C ARG A 63 28.20 -6.48 27.02
N ALA A 64 27.77 -7.49 26.26
CA ALA A 64 28.47 -8.76 26.13
C ALA A 64 29.68 -8.71 25.17
N GLY A 65 29.93 -7.57 24.49
CA GLY A 65 31.04 -7.42 23.55
C GLY A 65 30.88 -8.24 22.26
N ASN A 66 29.69 -8.72 21.94
CA ASN A 66 29.44 -9.65 20.83
C ASN A 66 28.39 -9.15 19.83
N HIS A 67 28.22 -7.83 19.75
CA HIS A 67 27.28 -7.24 18.82
C HIS A 67 27.69 -7.47 17.34
N THR A 68 26.72 -7.81 16.48
CA THR A 68 26.98 -8.18 15.08
C THR A 68 27.45 -7.02 14.20
N ASN A 69 27.14 -5.77 14.59
CA ASN A 69 27.71 -4.58 13.97
C ASN A 69 28.92 -4.13 14.81
N HIS A 70 30.12 -4.41 14.30
CA HIS A 70 31.39 -4.10 14.99
C HIS A 70 31.59 -2.59 15.20
N LYS A 71 31.18 -1.74 14.24
CA LYS A 71 31.30 -0.29 14.40
C LYS A 71 30.41 0.25 15.52
N LEU A 72 29.19 -0.29 15.66
CA LEU A 72 28.33 0.05 16.79
C LEU A 72 28.92 -0.45 18.13
N GLN A 73 29.59 -1.60 18.12
CA GLN A 73 30.32 -2.11 19.30
C GLN A 73 31.50 -1.20 19.66
N GLU A 74 32.25 -0.69 18.68
CA GLU A 74 33.35 0.26 18.90
C GLU A 74 32.84 1.55 19.54
N ILE A 75 31.77 2.15 18.99
CA ILE A 75 31.14 3.34 19.57
C ILE A 75 30.67 3.07 21.00
N TYR A 76 30.07 1.91 21.27
CA TYR A 76 29.65 1.53 22.62
C TYR A 76 30.83 1.39 23.58
N ASN A 77 31.92 0.75 23.15
CA ASN A 77 33.10 0.56 24.00
C ASN A 77 33.77 1.90 24.34
N GLU A 78 33.72 2.87 23.44
CA GLU A 78 34.32 4.19 23.62
C GLU A 78 33.45 5.15 24.44
N PHE A 79 32.14 5.21 24.16
CA PHE A 79 31.22 6.21 24.73
C PHE A 79 30.19 5.66 25.71
N SER A 80 30.22 4.35 25.96
CA SER A 80 29.29 3.60 26.81
C SER A 80 27.83 3.59 26.31
N GLU A 81 26.96 2.96 27.09
CA GLU A 81 25.53 2.87 26.82
C GLU A 81 24.82 4.21 26.83
N GLU A 82 25.23 5.12 27.72
CA GLU A 82 24.50 6.37 27.88
C GLU A 82 24.59 7.25 26.64
N ASP A 83 25.58 7.06 25.77
CA ASP A 83 25.68 7.71 24.46
C ASP A 83 24.71 7.19 23.40
N LEU A 84 24.12 6.01 23.58
CA LEU A 84 23.22 5.44 22.58
C LEU A 84 21.77 5.84 22.82
N VAL A 85 21.17 6.48 21.82
CA VAL A 85 19.78 6.93 21.85
C VAL A 85 18.96 6.09 20.90
N TYR A 86 17.96 5.39 21.44
CA TYR A 86 17.01 4.63 20.64
C TYR A 86 15.85 5.50 20.17
N ILE A 87 15.69 5.60 18.86
CA ILE A 87 14.70 6.44 18.20
C ILE A 87 13.88 5.56 17.27
N PRO A 88 12.68 5.09 17.66
CA PRO A 88 11.73 4.54 16.71
C PRO A 88 11.38 5.61 15.69
N VAL A 89 11.57 5.32 14.40
CA VAL A 89 11.36 6.31 13.33
C VAL A 89 10.13 6.00 12.49
N TYR A 90 9.73 4.73 12.43
CA TYR A 90 8.59 4.35 11.62
C TYR A 90 7.94 3.06 12.10
N LYS A 91 6.60 3.01 12.21
CA LYS A 91 5.86 1.75 12.39
C LYS A 91 5.48 1.22 11.02
N CYS A 92 5.77 -0.05 10.75
CA CYS A 92 5.35 -0.69 9.51
C CYS A 92 5.20 -2.21 9.67
N PRO A 93 4.37 -2.84 8.83
CA PRO A 93 4.24 -4.28 8.75
C PRO A 93 5.56 -4.98 8.41
N SER A 94 5.63 -6.27 8.74
CA SER A 94 6.88 -7.03 8.64
C SER A 94 7.52 -7.05 7.25
N PHE A 95 6.70 -7.02 6.19
CA PHE A 95 7.14 -7.11 4.79
C PHE A 95 7.77 -5.82 4.26
N MET A 96 7.53 -4.67 4.90
CA MET A 96 8.01 -3.36 4.42
C MET A 96 9.21 -2.84 5.18
N ARG A 97 9.48 -3.43 6.34
CA ARG A 97 10.53 -3.01 7.24
C ARG A 97 11.89 -2.85 6.56
N LYS A 98 12.24 -3.78 5.66
CA LYS A 98 13.52 -3.77 4.95
C LYS A 98 13.63 -2.62 3.95
N ASP A 99 12.56 -2.32 3.21
CA ASP A 99 12.55 -1.22 2.25
C ASP A 99 12.61 0.13 2.97
N ILE A 100 11.91 0.24 4.10
CA ILE A 100 11.94 1.44 4.94
C ILE A 100 13.32 1.57 5.62
N GLU A 101 13.91 0.50 6.14
CA GLU A 101 15.28 0.51 6.68
C GLU A 101 16.28 0.99 5.61
N TYR A 102 16.15 0.47 4.39
CA TYR A 102 16.98 0.87 3.26
C TYR A 102 16.78 2.34 2.90
N ALA A 103 15.54 2.84 2.89
CA ALA A 103 15.24 4.25 2.65
C ALA A 103 15.90 5.15 3.70
N TYR A 104 15.82 4.83 4.99
CA TYR A 104 16.49 5.60 6.04
C TYR A 104 18.02 5.48 6.00
N THR A 105 18.55 4.34 5.54
CA THR A 105 19.99 4.13 5.42
C THR A 105 20.61 4.96 4.28
N ASN A 106 19.86 5.18 3.19
CA ASN A 106 20.38 5.79 1.97
C ASN A 106 19.91 7.22 1.73
N ASN A 107 18.70 7.54 2.17
CA ASN A 107 18.13 8.87 2.11
C ASN A 107 18.35 9.56 3.47
N PHE A 108 18.22 10.89 3.57
CA PHE A 108 18.50 11.71 4.78
C PHE A 108 19.98 12.03 5.10
N GLY A 109 20.94 11.61 4.28
CA GLY A 109 22.35 12.00 4.47
C GLY A 109 22.90 11.61 5.85
N LEU A 110 22.48 10.45 6.36
CA LEU A 110 22.90 9.93 7.65
C LEU A 110 24.29 9.31 7.56
N LYS A 111 25.09 9.48 8.62
CA LYS A 111 26.33 8.72 8.82
C LYS A 111 25.97 7.32 9.32
N SER A 112 25.42 6.50 8.42
CA SER A 112 24.92 5.18 8.74
C SER A 112 26.03 4.14 8.85
N LEU A 113 26.00 3.39 9.95
CA LEU A 113 26.88 2.26 10.26
C LEU A 113 26.49 0.97 9.53
N ASN A 114 25.39 0.98 8.78
CA ASN A 114 24.94 -0.14 7.96
C ASN A 114 25.85 -0.35 6.73
N ARG A 115 26.64 0.68 6.34
CA ARG A 115 27.59 0.64 5.23
C ARG A 115 28.88 -0.10 5.65
N GLY A 116 28.88 -1.41 5.45
CA GLY A 116 30.08 -2.25 5.66
C GLY A 116 29.82 -3.76 5.63
N ASN A 117 28.62 -4.20 5.98
CA ASN A 117 28.25 -5.62 5.96
C ASN A 117 27.12 -5.84 4.95
N ALA A 118 27.49 -6.46 3.83
CA ALA A 118 26.62 -6.81 2.71
C ALA A 118 26.11 -5.62 1.90
N SER A 119 26.65 -5.50 0.68
CA SER A 119 25.77 -5.51 -0.48
C SER A 119 24.73 -6.62 -0.25
N VAL A 120 23.60 -6.28 0.35
CA VAL A 120 22.43 -7.15 0.28
C VAL A 120 22.07 -7.10 -1.20
N LYS A 121 22.68 -8.00 -1.98
CA LYS A 121 21.97 -8.64 -3.09
C LYS A 121 20.73 -9.17 -2.40
N LEU A 122 19.65 -8.40 -2.49
CA LEU A 122 18.34 -8.86 -2.13
C LEU A 122 18.11 -10.10 -2.98
N ASP A 123 18.33 -11.26 -2.38
CA ASP A 123 17.87 -12.50 -2.96
C ASP A 123 16.36 -12.55 -2.72
N TRP A 124 15.63 -11.81 -3.56
CA TRP A 124 14.17 -11.78 -3.60
C TRP A 124 13.56 -13.15 -3.94
N ARG A 125 14.38 -14.18 -4.18
CA ARG A 125 13.96 -15.52 -4.63
C ARG A 125 13.41 -16.40 -3.52
N SER A 126 13.30 -15.95 -2.27
CA SER A 126 12.52 -16.70 -1.28
C SER A 126 11.03 -16.44 -1.52
N VAL A 127 10.44 -17.32 -2.32
CA VAL A 127 9.05 -17.43 -2.83
C VAL A 127 7.93 -17.21 -1.77
N ASP A 128 8.25 -17.07 -0.48
CA ASP A 128 7.26 -16.94 0.59
C ASP A 128 6.83 -15.50 0.92
N SER A 129 7.62 -14.46 0.63
CA SER A 129 7.23 -13.09 1.03
C SER A 129 6.06 -12.53 0.22
N GLU A 130 5.99 -12.83 -1.07
CA GLU A 130 4.87 -12.41 -1.93
C GLU A 130 3.57 -13.11 -1.54
N ARG A 131 3.66 -14.41 -1.24
CA ARG A 131 2.51 -15.20 -0.81
C ARG A 131 1.97 -14.68 0.52
N ILE A 132 2.84 -14.42 1.49
CA ILE A 132 2.46 -13.85 2.80
C ILE A 132 1.79 -12.49 2.64
N LEU A 133 2.28 -11.64 1.74
CA LEU A 133 1.69 -10.32 1.49
C LEU A 133 0.28 -10.45 0.92
N MET A 134 0.13 -11.23 -0.16
CA MET A 134 -1.18 -11.42 -0.76
C MET A 134 -2.14 -12.08 0.22
N ASP A 135 -1.68 -13.04 1.04
CA ASP A 135 -2.49 -13.80 2.01
C ASP A 135 -3.22 -12.95 3.05
N LYS A 136 -2.72 -11.74 3.34
CA LYS A 136 -3.40 -10.78 4.21
C LYS A 136 -4.47 -9.95 3.54
N ILE A 137 -4.44 -9.86 2.21
CA ILE A 137 -5.38 -9.05 1.43
C ILE A 137 -6.70 -9.85 1.28
N PRO A 138 -7.86 -9.24 1.58
CA PRO A 138 -9.16 -9.85 1.32
C PRO A 138 -9.26 -10.42 -0.09
N ASP A 139 -9.84 -11.61 -0.24
CA ASP A 139 -9.84 -12.36 -1.51
C ASP A 139 -10.41 -11.55 -2.68
N LYS A 140 -11.45 -10.73 -2.42
CA LYS A 140 -12.01 -9.85 -3.46
C LYS A 140 -10.99 -8.84 -3.99
N TYR A 141 -10.19 -8.19 -3.14
CA TYR A 141 -9.18 -7.22 -3.59
C TYR A 141 -8.00 -7.92 -4.26
N ARG A 142 -7.58 -9.06 -3.71
CA ARG A 142 -6.55 -9.91 -4.30
C ARG A 142 -6.91 -10.33 -5.72
N ASN A 143 -8.17 -10.69 -5.94
CA ASN A 143 -8.69 -11.05 -7.27
C ASN A 143 -8.61 -9.86 -8.23
N ILE A 144 -9.04 -8.66 -7.80
CA ILE A 144 -8.91 -7.44 -8.62
C ILE A 144 -7.44 -7.17 -8.98
N ILE A 145 -6.55 -7.18 -7.99
CA ILE A 145 -5.12 -6.93 -8.17
C ILE A 145 -4.52 -7.92 -9.18
N LYS A 146 -4.77 -9.22 -9.02
CA LYS A 146 -4.22 -10.26 -9.89
C LYS A 146 -4.74 -10.17 -11.32
N MET A 147 -6.01 -9.83 -11.52
CA MET A 147 -6.56 -9.69 -12.86
C MET A 147 -6.02 -8.42 -13.52
N HIS A 148 -5.90 -7.33 -12.77
CA HIS A 148 -5.32 -6.08 -13.26
C HIS A 148 -3.84 -6.25 -13.64
N GLU A 149 -3.06 -6.93 -12.82
CA GLU A 149 -1.66 -7.27 -13.12
C GLU A 149 -1.54 -8.05 -14.43
N LYS A 150 -2.28 -9.16 -14.56
CA LYS A 150 -2.27 -9.97 -15.78
C LYS A 150 -2.67 -9.17 -17.01
N TRP A 151 -3.68 -8.31 -16.88
CA TRP A 151 -4.18 -7.49 -17.97
C TRP A 151 -3.17 -6.41 -18.38
N LYS A 152 -2.65 -5.63 -17.42
CA LYS A 152 -1.77 -4.49 -17.67
C LYS A 152 -0.40 -4.91 -18.20
N TYR A 153 0.08 -6.07 -17.78
CA TYR A 153 1.42 -6.58 -18.06
C TYR A 153 1.38 -7.91 -18.82
N LYS A 154 0.34 -8.15 -19.64
CA LYS A 154 0.17 -9.41 -20.38
C LYS A 154 1.35 -9.81 -21.27
N ASP A 155 2.08 -8.81 -21.78
CA ASP A 155 3.21 -8.99 -22.71
C ASP A 155 4.58 -8.91 -22.03
N CYS A 156 4.65 -8.83 -20.69
CA CYS A 156 5.92 -8.77 -19.98
C CYS A 156 5.91 -9.58 -18.67
N TYR A 157 7.05 -10.17 -18.34
CA TYR A 157 7.22 -10.82 -17.06
C TYR A 157 7.54 -9.78 -15.98
N ILE A 158 6.64 -9.62 -15.03
CA ILE A 158 6.82 -8.80 -13.83
C ILE A 158 6.47 -9.65 -12.61
N THR A 159 7.23 -9.47 -11.52
CA THR A 159 6.89 -10.10 -10.23
C THR A 159 5.74 -9.36 -9.54
N HIS A 160 5.05 -10.03 -8.62
CA HIS A 160 3.96 -9.39 -7.86
C HIS A 160 4.48 -8.17 -7.09
N LEU A 161 5.68 -8.26 -6.52
CA LEU A 161 6.25 -7.14 -5.76
C LEU A 161 6.60 -5.94 -6.65
N GLU A 162 7.17 -6.17 -7.84
CA GLU A 162 7.45 -5.13 -8.82
C GLU A 162 6.15 -4.46 -9.27
N TYR A 163 5.12 -5.27 -9.57
CA TYR A 163 3.79 -4.78 -9.90
C TYR A 163 3.25 -3.85 -8.80
N LEU A 164 3.21 -4.30 -7.55
CA LEU A 164 2.68 -3.52 -6.43
C LEU A 164 3.47 -2.22 -6.23
N SER A 165 4.79 -2.28 -6.37
CA SER A 165 5.66 -1.10 -6.27
C SER A 165 5.36 -0.06 -7.36
N ILE A 166 5.14 -0.51 -8.60
CA ILE A 166 4.74 0.37 -9.71
C ILE A 166 3.37 0.98 -9.44
N MET A 167 2.40 0.19 -8.97
CA MET A 167 1.04 0.67 -8.69
C MET A 167 1.01 1.68 -7.55
N ILE A 168 1.78 1.46 -6.47
CA ILE A 168 1.91 2.45 -5.38
C ILE A 168 2.50 3.75 -5.91
N LYS A 169 3.59 3.68 -6.69
CA LYS A 169 4.22 4.87 -7.28
C LYS A 169 3.25 5.64 -8.17
N ASN A 170 2.51 4.94 -9.02
CA ASN A 170 1.50 5.57 -9.89
C ASN A 170 0.37 6.19 -9.09
N GLY A 171 -0.11 5.51 -8.04
CA GLY A 171 -1.16 6.03 -7.17
C GLY A 171 -0.77 7.33 -6.47
N ILE A 172 0.49 7.44 -6.01
CA ILE A 172 1.05 8.68 -5.47
C ILE A 172 1.04 9.78 -6.53
N GLU A 173 1.53 9.48 -7.75
CA GLU A 173 1.55 10.46 -8.84
C GLU A 173 0.14 10.93 -9.23
N ILE A 174 -0.84 10.03 -9.27
CA ILE A 174 -2.24 10.37 -9.55
C ILE A 174 -2.83 11.21 -8.42
N LYS A 175 -2.49 10.93 -7.16
CA LYS A 175 -2.96 11.77 -6.04
C LYS A 175 -2.41 13.21 -6.14
N GLU A 176 -1.18 13.37 -6.61
CA GLU A 176 -0.53 14.68 -6.75
C GLU A 176 -0.98 15.46 -7.99
N LYS A 177 -1.15 14.76 -9.12
CA LYS A 177 -1.39 15.38 -10.43
C LYS A 177 -2.82 15.19 -10.94
N GLY A 178 -3.61 14.40 -10.22
CA GLY A 178 -4.92 13.94 -10.63
C GLY A 178 -4.89 12.82 -11.66
N PHE A 179 -6.08 12.33 -12.00
CA PHE A 179 -6.30 11.31 -13.02
C PHE A 179 -5.97 11.81 -14.43
N LYS A 180 -5.36 10.95 -15.24
CA LYS A 180 -4.81 11.34 -16.56
C LYS A 180 -5.87 11.58 -17.64
N TRP A 181 -7.04 10.95 -17.50
CA TRP A 181 -7.96 10.70 -18.63
C TRP A 181 -9.36 11.30 -18.46
N ILE A 182 -9.56 12.02 -17.37
CA ILE A 182 -10.81 12.71 -17.02
C ILE A 182 -10.54 14.20 -16.91
N ASP A 183 -11.57 15.02 -17.12
CA ASP A 183 -11.43 16.47 -17.03
C ASP A 183 -11.17 16.92 -15.58
N GLU A 184 -10.70 18.15 -15.40
CA GLU A 184 -10.29 18.67 -14.09
C GLU A 184 -11.43 18.65 -13.05
N VAL A 185 -12.68 18.88 -13.47
CA VAL A 185 -13.84 18.92 -12.57
C VAL A 185 -14.18 17.51 -12.10
N GLU A 186 -14.27 16.56 -13.02
CA GLU A 186 -14.50 15.15 -12.72
C GLU A 186 -13.36 14.56 -11.89
N ASN A 187 -12.12 14.93 -12.21
CA ASN A 187 -10.92 14.55 -11.46
C ASN A 187 -10.99 14.96 -10.00
N PHE A 188 -11.29 16.25 -9.74
CA PHE A 188 -11.44 16.77 -8.40
C PHE A 188 -12.53 16.03 -7.60
N ASN A 189 -13.69 15.78 -8.22
CA ASN A 189 -14.79 15.08 -7.58
C ASN A 189 -14.43 13.62 -7.26
N ASN A 190 -13.81 12.90 -8.20
CA ASN A 190 -13.38 11.52 -8.00
C ASN A 190 -12.33 11.41 -6.88
N ILE A 191 -11.32 12.30 -6.85
CA ILE A 191 -10.32 12.33 -5.77
C ILE A 191 -10.99 12.58 -4.43
N LYS A 192 -11.91 13.55 -4.34
CA LYS A 192 -12.62 13.86 -3.10
C LYS A 192 -13.42 12.67 -2.55
N ILE A 193 -14.08 11.91 -3.43
CA ILE A 193 -14.79 10.68 -3.04
C ILE A 193 -13.79 9.66 -2.49
N ILE A 194 -12.70 9.38 -3.21
CA ILE A 194 -11.68 8.42 -2.78
C ILE A 194 -11.07 8.82 -1.42
N GLU A 195 -10.80 10.12 -1.21
CA GLU A 195 -10.31 10.64 0.06
C GLU A 195 -11.30 10.43 1.21
N GLY A 196 -12.61 10.49 0.94
CA GLY A 196 -13.66 10.16 1.93
C GLY A 196 -13.61 8.70 2.40
N TYR A 197 -13.12 7.79 1.56
CA TYR A 197 -12.94 6.36 1.89
C TYR A 197 -11.50 6.00 2.28
N SER A 198 -10.56 6.91 2.06
CA SER A 198 -9.17 6.79 2.49
C SER A 198 -9.13 7.14 3.98
N ARG A 199 -9.06 6.13 4.84
CA ARG A 199 -8.95 6.38 6.28
C ARG A 199 -7.57 6.97 6.56
N GLU A 200 -7.53 8.26 6.87
CA GLU A 200 -6.29 8.91 7.30
C GLU A 200 -5.72 8.24 8.57
N TYR A 201 -4.73 7.39 8.31
CA TYR A 201 -3.52 7.09 9.08
C TYR A 201 -3.66 6.53 10.51
N ASN A 202 -3.74 5.20 10.58
CA ASN A 202 -3.01 4.39 11.56
C ASN A 202 -2.58 3.00 11.01
N ASP A 203 -2.95 2.67 9.76
CA ASP A 203 -2.69 1.36 9.15
C ASP A 203 -2.03 1.53 7.77
N PHE A 204 -0.73 1.25 7.71
CA PHE A 204 0.07 1.34 6.49
C PHE A 204 -0.35 0.30 5.44
N GLU A 205 -0.89 -0.86 5.86
CA GLU A 205 -1.39 -1.86 4.91
C GLU A 205 -2.54 -1.25 4.12
N GLN A 206 -3.47 -0.54 4.79
CA GLN A 206 -4.56 0.16 4.12
C GLN A 206 -4.06 1.28 3.22
N MET A 207 -3.12 2.10 3.67
CA MET A 207 -2.56 3.20 2.86
C MET A 207 -1.93 2.70 1.55
N SER A 208 -1.20 1.58 1.60
CA SER A 208 -0.59 1.00 0.39
C SER A 208 -1.64 0.51 -0.59
N LEU A 209 -2.68 -0.14 -0.04
CA LEU A 209 -3.82 -0.60 -0.81
C LEU A 209 -4.57 0.58 -1.43
N ASP A 210 -4.76 1.69 -0.74
CA ASP A 210 -5.39 2.88 -1.29
C ASP A 210 -4.62 3.43 -2.50
N TYR A 211 -3.28 3.47 -2.47
CA TYR A 211 -2.50 3.88 -3.65
C TYR A 211 -2.58 2.88 -4.81
N ILE A 212 -2.58 1.58 -4.52
CA ILE A 212 -2.77 0.55 -5.56
C ILE A 212 -4.15 0.71 -6.19
N GLU A 213 -5.18 0.94 -5.37
CA GLU A 213 -6.55 1.16 -5.79
C GLU A 213 -6.69 2.38 -6.71
N ILE A 214 -6.16 3.53 -6.30
CA ILE A 214 -6.14 4.76 -7.12
C ILE A 214 -5.53 4.49 -8.49
N SER A 215 -4.41 3.75 -8.53
CA SER A 215 -3.77 3.44 -9.80
C SER A 215 -4.61 2.48 -10.67
N ILE A 216 -5.35 1.53 -10.09
CA ILE A 216 -6.27 0.66 -10.83
C ILE A 216 -7.47 1.46 -11.34
N LEU A 217 -8.04 2.33 -10.51
CA LEU A 217 -9.13 3.23 -10.90
C LEU A 217 -8.74 4.10 -12.08
N ASN A 218 -7.52 4.65 -12.09
CA ASN A 218 -7.07 5.49 -13.21
C ASN A 218 -7.01 4.73 -14.53
N ASP A 219 -6.62 3.46 -14.49
CA ASP A 219 -6.60 2.61 -15.69
C ASP A 219 -8.03 2.24 -16.15
N ILE A 220 -8.95 1.97 -15.22
CA ILE A 220 -10.36 1.68 -15.51
C ILE A 220 -11.06 2.93 -16.05
N LEU A 221 -11.13 4.01 -15.26
CA LEU A 221 -11.82 5.26 -15.60
C LEU A 221 -11.33 5.83 -16.92
N GLY A 222 -10.01 5.83 -17.12
CA GLY A 222 -9.42 6.40 -18.31
C GLY A 222 -9.66 5.64 -19.60
N ARG A 223 -10.00 4.36 -19.46
CA ARG A 223 -10.30 3.53 -20.60
C ARG A 223 -11.78 3.19 -20.72
N GLU A 224 -12.68 3.61 -19.83
CA GLU A 224 -14.13 3.46 -20.08
C GLU A 224 -14.60 4.11 -21.40
N LYS A 225 -13.88 5.14 -21.85
CA LYS A 225 -14.10 5.79 -23.15
C LYS A 225 -13.58 4.95 -24.33
N ASN A 226 -12.66 4.02 -24.11
CA ASN A 226 -12.15 3.08 -25.09
C ASN A 226 -12.89 1.75 -24.95
N GLU A 227 -13.37 1.17 -26.04
CA GLU A 227 -14.09 -0.12 -26.01
C GLU A 227 -13.24 -1.30 -25.50
N ASP A 228 -11.94 -1.08 -25.27
CA ASP A 228 -10.94 -2.06 -24.85
C ASP A 228 -10.99 -2.50 -23.38
N VAL A 229 -11.70 -1.78 -22.50
CA VAL A 229 -11.88 -2.25 -21.09
C VAL A 229 -13.01 -3.23 -20.98
N PHE A 230 -13.99 -3.13 -21.89
CA PHE A 230 -15.19 -3.93 -21.83
C PHE A 230 -15.61 -4.39 -23.24
N TRP A 231 -15.23 -5.61 -23.63
CA TRP A 231 -15.61 -6.15 -24.93
C TRP A 231 -17.02 -6.73 -24.85
N ARG A 232 -18.00 -5.91 -25.23
CA ARG A 232 -19.44 -6.05 -24.96
C ARG A 232 -20.09 -7.36 -25.47
N GLY A 233 -19.43 -8.12 -26.34
CA GLY A 233 -20.00 -9.32 -26.97
C GLY A 233 -19.94 -10.62 -26.16
N GLU A 234 -19.23 -10.67 -25.02
CA GLU A 234 -18.84 -11.96 -24.40
C GLU A 234 -19.53 -12.32 -23.08
N LEU A 235 -20.42 -11.47 -22.55
CA LEU A 235 -21.13 -11.78 -21.30
C LEU A 235 -21.93 -13.09 -21.35
N ASN A 236 -22.38 -13.49 -22.54
CA ASN A 236 -23.13 -14.71 -22.80
C ASN A 236 -22.25 -15.89 -23.27
N ASN A 237 -20.93 -15.73 -23.38
CA ASN A 237 -20.06 -16.80 -23.84
C ASN A 237 -19.99 -17.91 -22.77
N ARG A 238 -20.57 -19.08 -23.08
CA ARG A 238 -20.62 -20.24 -22.17
C ARG A 238 -19.25 -20.88 -21.98
N ASN A 239 -18.32 -20.61 -22.89
CA ASN A 239 -16.97 -21.11 -22.79
C ASN A 239 -16.14 -20.06 -22.07
N ASP A 240 -15.92 -20.29 -20.79
CA ASP A 240 -15.29 -19.41 -19.82
C ASP A 240 -13.78 -19.26 -20.12
N TYR A 241 -13.42 -18.66 -21.27
CA TYR A 241 -12.03 -18.39 -21.68
C TYR A 241 -11.52 -17.09 -21.08
N ASP A 242 -10.20 -16.94 -20.94
CA ASP A 242 -9.61 -15.68 -20.49
C ASP A 242 -9.78 -14.65 -21.62
N SER A 243 -10.36 -13.49 -21.29
CA SER A 243 -10.61 -12.40 -22.24
C SER A 243 -9.49 -11.35 -22.12
N ASP A 244 -9.36 -10.46 -23.09
CA ASP A 244 -8.54 -9.25 -22.93
C ASP A 244 -9.24 -8.19 -22.05
N ASP A 245 -10.48 -8.46 -21.62
CA ASP A 245 -11.32 -7.59 -20.80
C ASP A 245 -11.03 -7.76 -19.30
N LEU A 246 -10.54 -6.69 -18.69
CA LEU A 246 -10.22 -6.65 -17.27
C LEU A 246 -11.44 -6.92 -16.38
N ILE A 247 -12.56 -6.24 -16.64
CA ILE A 247 -13.75 -6.29 -15.78
C ILE A 247 -14.40 -7.67 -15.88
N TYR A 248 -14.48 -8.22 -17.09
CA TYR A 248 -14.97 -9.58 -17.32
C TYR A 248 -14.09 -10.63 -16.63
N ASN A 249 -12.77 -10.50 -16.70
CA ASN A 249 -11.86 -11.42 -16.01
C ASN A 249 -11.99 -11.32 -14.48
N ILE A 250 -12.19 -10.12 -13.94
CA ILE A 250 -12.51 -9.92 -12.51
C ILE A 250 -13.82 -10.62 -12.16
N TYR A 251 -14.88 -10.38 -12.94
CA TYR A 251 -16.18 -11.04 -12.77
C TYR A 251 -16.05 -12.56 -12.76
N LYS A 252 -15.44 -13.13 -13.80
CA LYS A 252 -15.23 -14.56 -13.96
C LYS A 252 -14.51 -15.16 -12.77
N LYS A 253 -13.41 -14.51 -12.35
CA LYS A 253 -12.61 -14.95 -11.21
C LYS A 253 -13.43 -14.95 -9.93
N MET A 254 -14.23 -13.92 -9.68
CA MET A 254 -15.04 -13.79 -8.47
C MET A 254 -16.31 -14.66 -8.48
N ARG A 255 -16.89 -14.92 -9.66
CA ARG A 255 -18.04 -15.83 -9.84
C ARG A 255 -17.67 -17.24 -9.41
N LYS A 256 -16.47 -17.70 -9.76
CA LYS A 256 -15.93 -19.02 -9.35
C LYS A 256 -15.92 -19.18 -7.81
N ASP A 257 -15.77 -18.07 -7.10
CA ASP A 257 -15.68 -18.03 -5.64
C ASP A 257 -17.06 -17.82 -4.96
N GLY A 258 -18.16 -17.69 -5.73
CA GLY A 258 -19.56 -17.65 -5.24
C GLY A 258 -20.02 -16.34 -4.60
N ILE A 259 -19.11 -15.47 -4.15
CA ILE A 259 -19.39 -14.19 -3.48
C ILE A 259 -20.06 -13.19 -4.41
N PHE A 260 -19.59 -13.11 -5.66
CA PHE A 260 -19.97 -12.05 -6.60
C PHE A 260 -21.46 -12.01 -6.96
N ARG A 261 -22.13 -13.18 -6.98
CA ARG A 261 -23.54 -13.26 -7.40
C ARG A 261 -24.46 -12.51 -6.45
N ASN A 262 -24.23 -12.64 -5.14
CA ASN A 262 -25.07 -11.96 -4.14
C ASN A 262 -24.86 -10.46 -4.20
N ASP A 263 -23.62 -10.00 -4.36
CA ASP A 263 -23.29 -8.59 -4.44
C ASP A 263 -23.89 -7.93 -5.68
N ILE A 264 -23.90 -8.60 -6.84
CA ILE A 264 -24.61 -8.11 -8.04
C ILE A 264 -26.11 -7.96 -7.74
N ILE A 265 -26.75 -8.94 -7.11
CA ILE A 265 -28.20 -8.89 -6.84
C ILE A 265 -28.55 -7.72 -5.92
N LEU A 266 -27.76 -7.55 -4.85
CA LEU A 266 -27.89 -6.43 -3.91
C LEU A 266 -27.71 -5.09 -4.63
N ALA A 267 -26.63 -4.95 -5.39
CA ALA A 267 -26.34 -3.74 -6.14
C ALA A 267 -27.38 -3.46 -7.24
N SER A 268 -27.91 -4.49 -7.92
CA SER A 268 -28.94 -4.32 -8.94
C SER A 268 -30.24 -3.79 -8.35
N THR A 269 -30.61 -4.25 -7.15
CA THR A 269 -31.81 -3.78 -6.43
C THR A 269 -31.64 -2.32 -6.00
N SER A 270 -30.46 -1.96 -5.50
CA SER A 270 -30.11 -0.56 -5.24
C SER A 270 -30.17 0.27 -6.53
N PHE A 271 -29.58 -0.21 -7.62
CA PHE A 271 -29.48 0.52 -8.89
C PHE A 271 -30.84 0.89 -9.50
N ILE A 272 -31.80 -0.05 -9.52
CA ILE A 272 -33.16 0.17 -10.05
C ILE A 272 -33.91 1.29 -9.31
N SER A 273 -33.55 1.52 -8.04
CA SER A 273 -34.25 2.48 -7.18
C SER A 273 -33.76 3.92 -7.34
N TYR A 274 -32.72 4.17 -8.14
CA TYR A 274 -32.04 5.47 -8.21
C TYR A 274 -32.08 6.10 -9.60
N ASP A 275 -32.20 7.43 -9.61
CA ASP A 275 -32.13 8.25 -10.81
C ASP A 275 -30.67 8.59 -11.13
N MET A 276 -30.15 7.97 -12.20
CA MET A 276 -28.77 8.08 -12.64
C MET A 276 -28.39 9.47 -13.18
N GLN A 277 -29.37 10.33 -13.51
CA GLN A 277 -29.08 11.67 -14.06
C GLN A 277 -28.57 12.66 -13.00
N LYS A 278 -28.53 12.25 -11.72
CA LYS A 278 -28.19 13.13 -10.58
C LYS A 278 -26.72 13.08 -10.14
N TYR A 279 -25.87 12.30 -10.81
CA TYR A 279 -24.49 12.09 -10.38
C TYR A 279 -23.51 12.90 -11.22
N ASP A 280 -22.73 13.72 -10.54
CA ASP A 280 -21.82 14.71 -11.15
C ASP A 280 -20.45 14.12 -11.54
N CYS A 281 -20.17 12.85 -11.24
CA CYS A 281 -18.95 12.15 -11.65
C CYS A 281 -19.13 10.63 -11.69
N GLN A 282 -18.23 9.96 -12.41
CA GLN A 282 -18.23 8.50 -12.57
C GLN A 282 -18.28 7.73 -11.25
N LEU A 283 -17.46 8.08 -10.25
CA LEU A 283 -17.37 7.29 -9.01
C LEU A 283 -18.55 7.48 -8.04
N ALA A 284 -19.30 8.58 -8.13
CA ALA A 284 -20.39 8.88 -7.20
C ALA A 284 -21.52 7.83 -7.26
N VAL A 285 -21.62 7.08 -8.37
CA VAL A 285 -22.55 5.97 -8.47
C VAL A 285 -22.23 4.82 -7.52
N ALA A 286 -20.97 4.63 -7.16
CA ALA A 286 -20.56 3.57 -6.26
C ALA A 286 -21.12 3.79 -4.83
N GLU A 287 -21.37 5.05 -4.45
CA GLU A 287 -21.96 5.42 -3.16
C GLU A 287 -23.42 4.94 -3.03
N ILE A 288 -24.13 4.73 -4.14
CA ILE A 288 -25.47 4.10 -4.14
C ILE A 288 -25.43 2.72 -3.47
N TYR A 289 -24.30 2.03 -3.60
CA TYR A 289 -24.10 0.70 -3.09
C TYR A 289 -23.48 0.67 -1.69
N GLU A 290 -23.21 1.82 -1.07
CA GLU A 290 -22.51 1.91 0.22
C GLU A 290 -23.18 1.05 1.28
N SER A 291 -24.50 1.19 1.42
CA SER A 291 -25.28 0.43 2.41
C SER A 291 -25.39 -1.06 2.08
N SER A 292 -25.55 -1.41 0.80
CA SER A 292 -25.80 -2.80 0.37
C SER A 292 -24.53 -3.64 0.29
N LEU A 293 -23.41 -3.04 -0.13
CA LEU A 293 -22.11 -3.69 -0.26
C LEU A 293 -21.17 -3.42 0.93
N LYS A 294 -21.59 -2.61 1.91
CA LYS A 294 -20.84 -2.25 3.12
C LYS A 294 -19.47 -1.64 2.77
N ILE A 295 -19.48 -0.59 1.95
CA ILE A 295 -18.26 0.10 1.51
C ILE A 295 -17.61 0.79 2.72
N LYS A 296 -16.34 0.45 3.03
CA LYS A 296 -15.64 0.94 4.23
C LYS A 296 -14.27 1.56 3.98
N ASN A 297 -13.71 1.31 2.79
CA ASN A 297 -12.38 1.75 2.35
C ASN A 297 -12.38 1.94 0.83
N ALA A 298 -11.30 2.53 0.30
CA ALA A 298 -11.17 2.81 -1.13
C ALA A 298 -11.27 1.55 -2.01
N PHE A 299 -10.71 0.42 -1.57
CA PHE A 299 -10.84 -0.83 -2.32
C PHE A 299 -12.27 -1.40 -2.36
N ASP A 300 -13.09 -1.15 -1.34
CA ASP A 300 -14.53 -1.43 -1.43
C ASP A 300 -15.22 -0.55 -2.47
N LEU A 301 -14.81 0.72 -2.57
CA LEU A 301 -15.32 1.67 -3.56
C LEU A 301 -14.99 1.20 -4.98
N LEU A 302 -13.73 0.86 -5.26
CA LEU A 302 -13.30 0.25 -6.51
C LEU A 302 -14.10 -1.01 -6.84
N TYR A 303 -14.32 -1.89 -5.86
CA TYR A 303 -15.12 -3.11 -6.06
C TYR A 303 -16.58 -2.79 -6.43
N ALA A 304 -17.21 -1.86 -5.71
CA ALA A 304 -18.57 -1.40 -6.02
C ALA A 304 -18.66 -0.76 -7.41
N TYR A 305 -17.63 -0.01 -7.81
CA TYR A 305 -17.53 0.58 -9.14
C TYR A 305 -17.40 -0.48 -10.24
N ILE A 306 -16.62 -1.53 -10.03
CA ILE A 306 -16.53 -2.67 -10.96
C ILE A 306 -17.90 -3.36 -11.12
N ILE A 307 -18.63 -3.58 -10.02
CA ILE A 307 -20.00 -4.14 -10.06
C ILE A 307 -20.93 -3.21 -10.84
N HIS A 308 -20.81 -1.90 -10.65
CA HIS A 308 -21.61 -0.92 -11.37
C HIS A 308 -21.45 -1.04 -12.89
N ILE A 309 -20.20 -1.06 -13.37
CA ILE A 309 -19.87 -1.23 -14.79
C ILE A 309 -20.53 -2.50 -15.32
N PHE A 310 -20.41 -3.61 -14.58
CA PHE A 310 -20.98 -4.89 -14.96
C PHE A 310 -22.52 -4.86 -15.06
N ILE A 311 -23.21 -4.23 -14.10
CA ILE A 311 -24.68 -4.08 -14.12
C ILE A 311 -25.13 -3.27 -15.33
N LYS A 312 -24.45 -2.15 -15.63
CA LYS A 312 -24.76 -1.31 -16.80
C LYS A 312 -24.70 -2.09 -18.10
N GLU A 313 -23.69 -2.95 -18.23
CA GLU A 313 -23.50 -3.74 -19.45
C GLU A 313 -24.56 -4.85 -19.58
N ILE A 314 -24.96 -5.50 -18.48
CA ILE A 314 -26.10 -6.44 -18.49
C ILE A 314 -27.38 -5.77 -18.99
N ILE A 315 -27.68 -4.57 -18.47
CA ILE A 315 -28.89 -3.82 -18.85
C ILE A 315 -28.83 -3.45 -20.34
N LYS A 316 -27.66 -2.99 -20.81
CA LYS A 316 -27.45 -2.62 -22.21
C LYS A 316 -27.67 -3.79 -23.16
N GLU A 317 -27.14 -4.98 -22.85
CA GLU A 317 -27.35 -6.19 -23.65
C GLU A 317 -28.83 -6.61 -23.69
N ASN A 318 -29.55 -6.51 -22.56
CA ASN A 318 -30.98 -6.82 -22.52
C ASN A 318 -31.83 -5.86 -23.35
N ASN A 319 -31.42 -4.60 -23.51
CA ASN A 319 -32.13 -3.61 -24.33
C ASN A 319 -31.89 -3.76 -25.84
N LYS A 320 -30.96 -4.62 -26.27
CA LYS A 320 -30.72 -4.91 -27.70
C LYS A 320 -31.66 -5.98 -28.26
N HIS A 321 -32.31 -6.74 -27.38
CA HIS A 321 -33.26 -7.82 -27.70
C HIS A 321 -34.68 -7.35 -27.46
#